data_AF-B1YED0-F1
#
_entry.id   AF-B1YED0-F1
#
_cell.length_a   1.000
_cell.length_b   1.000
_cell.length_c   1.000
_cell.angle_alpha   90.00
_cell.angle_beta   90.00
_cell.angle_gamma   90.00
#
_symmetry.space_group_name_H-M   'P 1'
#
loop_
_entity.id
_entity.type
_entity.pdbx_description
1 polymer ?
#
loop_
_entity_poly.entity_id
_entity_poly.type
_entity_poly.pdbx_seq_one_letter_code
_entity_poly.pdbx_strand_id
1 'polypeptide(L)'
;MTKTIGFIGLGVMGQGMVRNLLKAGFSVKGYNRTKEKGLPLEQDGAVIVDTIQEAVTDVDVVISIVGYPQDVEEIYLAEDGILASANPGTIVIDMTTSSPALAIRIAEQAAQTGLHALDAPVTGGDLGAKNGTLAILVGGEEAAFDTVKPLFEAMGKSIARFGGPGQGQSAKLANQIAIAGSMIGTAEMLLFVTKSGIDPTQFVATIKSGSAGSWSLENLIPRVIAENYSPGFFVKHFIKDMRLALERADEMGISTPGLALVKDLYEELAASGHAESGTQALYLLLKEKTPSR
;
A
#
# COMPACT_ATOMS: atom_id res chain seq x y z
N MET A 1 8.10 27.71 8.87
CA MET A 1 8.97 27.26 7.75
C MET A 1 8.26 26.14 7.03
N THR A 2 8.36 26.08 5.71
CA THR A 2 7.89 24.93 4.92
C THR A 2 8.71 23.71 5.32
N LYS A 3 8.08 22.61 5.74
CA LYS A 3 8.78 21.36 6.06
C LYS A 3 9.37 20.76 4.80
N THR A 4 10.63 20.32 4.87
CA THR A 4 11.29 19.56 3.79
C THR A 4 11.12 18.07 4.05
N ILE A 5 10.72 17.33 3.03
CA ILE A 5 10.41 15.90 3.10
C ILE A 5 11.42 15.13 2.23
N GLY A 6 12.13 14.18 2.81
CA GLY A 6 12.79 13.12 2.04
C GLY A 6 11.76 12.07 1.63
N PHE A 7 11.65 11.72 0.35
CA PHE A 7 10.67 10.74 -0.13
C PHE A 7 11.35 9.60 -0.89
N ILE A 8 11.30 8.39 -0.35
CA ILE A 8 11.97 7.21 -0.90
C ILE A 8 10.93 6.26 -1.51
N GLY A 9 11.05 6.01 -2.82
CA GLY A 9 10.14 5.15 -3.57
C GLY A 9 9.16 5.97 -4.41
N LEU A 10 9.48 6.14 -5.70
CA LEU A 10 8.72 6.97 -6.65
C LEU A 10 7.95 6.11 -7.67
N GLY A 11 7.43 4.98 -7.19
CA GLY A 11 6.61 4.05 -7.97
C GLY A 11 5.17 4.55 -8.17
N VAL A 12 4.27 3.63 -8.50
CA VAL A 12 2.84 3.91 -8.78
C VAL A 12 2.18 4.73 -7.66
N MET A 13 2.38 4.33 -6.40
CA MET A 13 1.83 5.05 -5.24
C MET A 13 2.57 6.36 -4.98
N GLY A 14 3.91 6.30 -4.93
CA GLY A 14 4.76 7.44 -4.57
C GLY A 14 4.56 8.65 -5.48
N GLN A 15 4.35 8.46 -6.78
CA GLN A 15 4.09 9.58 -7.69
C GLN A 15 2.83 10.39 -7.33
N GLY A 16 1.74 9.73 -6.95
CA GLY A 16 0.52 10.43 -6.53
C GLY A 16 0.71 11.16 -5.20
N MET A 17 1.36 10.48 -4.25
CA MET A 17 1.63 11.00 -2.92
C MET A 17 2.53 12.25 -2.95
N VAL A 18 3.65 12.20 -3.68
CA VAL A 18 4.57 13.35 -3.81
C VAL A 18 3.86 14.56 -4.43
N ARG A 19 3.08 14.36 -5.50
CA ARG A 19 2.31 15.47 -6.11
C ARG A 19 1.34 16.13 -5.13
N ASN A 20 0.73 15.36 -4.24
CA ASN A 20 -0.17 15.94 -3.24
C ASN A 20 0.58 16.71 -2.15
N LEU A 21 1.75 16.21 -1.72
CA LEU A 21 2.63 16.94 -0.81
C LEU A 21 3.09 18.28 -1.42
N LEU A 22 3.53 18.26 -2.68
CA LEU A 22 3.92 19.48 -3.41
C LEU A 22 2.76 20.47 -3.53
N LYS A 23 1.55 20.01 -3.88
CA LYS A 23 0.33 20.85 -3.95
C LYS A 23 -0.05 21.46 -2.60
N ALA A 24 0.21 20.75 -1.50
CA ALA A 24 -0.01 21.25 -0.15
C ALA A 24 1.09 22.25 0.30
N GLY A 25 2.09 22.52 -0.55
CA GLY A 25 3.13 23.50 -0.32
C GLY A 25 4.36 22.96 0.41
N PHE A 26 4.50 21.63 0.54
CA PHE A 26 5.72 21.01 1.09
C PHE A 26 6.83 20.93 0.05
N SER A 27 8.09 20.97 0.50
CA SER A 27 9.26 20.72 -0.35
C SER A 27 9.60 19.23 -0.31
N VAL A 28 9.90 18.62 -1.46
CA VAL A 28 10.20 17.18 -1.54
C VAL A 28 11.56 16.93 -2.18
N LYS A 29 12.42 16.17 -1.50
CA LYS A 29 13.64 15.55 -2.02
C LYS A 29 13.37 14.06 -2.27
N GLY A 30 13.22 13.68 -3.54
CA GLY A 30 12.82 12.34 -3.94
C GLY A 30 13.99 11.44 -4.32
N TYR A 31 13.98 10.19 -3.87
CA TYR A 31 14.91 9.14 -4.30
C TYR A 31 14.15 7.92 -4.77
N ASN A 32 14.66 7.28 -5.83
CA ASN A 32 14.19 5.97 -6.28
C ASN A 32 15.34 5.19 -6.90
N ARG A 33 15.42 3.88 -6.61
CA ARG A 33 16.45 2.97 -7.18
C ARG A 33 16.56 3.05 -8.70
N THR A 34 15.44 3.27 -9.39
CA THR A 34 15.38 3.58 -10.83
C THR A 34 15.10 5.07 -10.97
N LYS A 35 16.13 5.89 -11.20
CA LYS A 35 16.04 7.36 -11.20
C LYS A 35 15.00 7.89 -12.17
N GLU A 36 14.83 7.23 -13.32
CA GLU A 36 13.90 7.59 -14.39
C GLU A 36 12.45 7.69 -13.91
N LYS A 37 12.08 6.95 -12.85
CA LYS A 37 10.72 7.01 -12.27
C LYS A 37 10.45 8.34 -11.53
N GLY A 38 11.49 9.06 -11.12
CA GLY A 38 11.40 10.35 -10.45
C GLY A 38 11.35 11.55 -11.39
N LEU A 39 11.86 11.44 -12.62
CA LEU A 39 11.95 12.56 -13.56
C LEU A 39 10.62 13.30 -13.80
N PRO A 40 9.44 12.63 -13.90
CA PRO A 40 8.17 13.35 -14.02
C PRO A 40 7.85 14.25 -12.82
N LEU A 41 8.39 13.95 -11.63
CA LEU A 41 8.17 14.74 -10.42
C LEU A 41 9.10 15.95 -10.33
N GLU A 42 10.24 15.95 -11.03
CA GLU A 42 11.09 17.14 -11.15
C GLU A 42 10.34 18.29 -11.82
N GLN A 43 9.57 17.96 -12.87
CA GLN A 43 8.71 18.91 -13.58
C GLN A 43 7.60 19.48 -12.69
N ASP A 44 7.19 18.71 -11.67
CA ASP A 44 6.19 19.11 -10.68
C ASP A 44 6.79 19.87 -9.49
N GLY A 45 8.13 20.04 -9.43
CA GLY A 45 8.84 20.81 -8.40
C GLY A 45 9.52 19.99 -7.29
N ALA A 46 9.56 18.65 -7.40
CA ALA A 46 10.42 17.84 -6.53
C ALA A 46 11.89 17.96 -6.93
N VAL A 47 12.80 17.81 -5.97
CA VAL A 47 14.23 17.67 -6.23
C VAL A 47 14.55 16.17 -6.24
N ILE A 48 14.97 15.60 -7.38
CA ILE A 48 15.35 14.19 -7.44
C ILE A 48 16.85 14.04 -7.23
N VAL A 49 17.20 13.20 -6.26
CA VAL A 49 18.57 12.99 -5.79
C VAL A 49 19.05 11.58 -6.11
N ASP A 50 20.36 11.36 -6.04
CA ASP A 50 21.01 10.13 -6.52
C ASP A 50 21.17 9.07 -5.43
N THR A 51 21.08 9.45 -4.15
CA THR A 51 21.29 8.55 -3.01
C THR A 51 20.24 8.73 -1.92
N ILE A 52 20.06 7.70 -1.08
CA ILE A 52 19.22 7.77 0.13
C ILE A 52 19.76 8.85 1.07
N GLN A 53 21.08 8.89 1.27
CA GLN A 53 21.74 9.89 2.11
C GLN A 53 21.38 11.32 1.68
N GLU A 54 21.46 11.61 0.38
CA GLU A 54 21.04 12.91 -0.15
C GLU A 54 19.56 13.19 0.13
N ALA A 55 18.67 12.20 0.05
CA ALA A 55 17.24 12.38 0.26
C ALA A 55 16.88 12.68 1.72
N VAL A 56 17.65 12.17 2.68
CA VAL A 56 17.34 12.28 4.12
C VAL A 56 18.19 13.32 4.87
N THR A 57 19.17 13.93 4.21
CA THR A 57 19.97 15.01 4.79
C THR A 57 19.18 16.32 4.79
N ASP A 58 19.21 17.04 5.91
CA ASP A 58 18.56 18.36 6.11
C ASP A 58 17.06 18.37 5.81
N VAL A 59 16.36 17.30 6.19
CA VAL A 59 14.89 17.18 6.09
C VAL A 59 14.26 17.04 7.47
N ASP A 60 13.02 17.47 7.61
CA ASP A 60 12.26 17.35 8.86
C ASP A 60 11.62 15.96 9.01
N VAL A 61 11.25 15.36 7.87
CA VAL A 61 10.52 14.09 7.80
C VAL A 61 11.04 13.27 6.63
N VAL A 62 11.17 11.96 6.81
CA VAL A 62 11.42 11.00 5.73
C VAL A 62 10.18 10.13 5.56
N ILE A 63 9.68 10.00 4.33
CA ILE A 63 8.59 9.10 3.98
C ILE A 63 9.14 8.05 3.01
N SER A 64 8.79 6.78 3.23
CA SER A 64 9.11 5.71 2.29
C SER A 64 7.86 4.94 1.85
N ILE A 65 7.86 4.47 0.61
CA ILE A 65 6.85 3.54 0.08
C ILE A 65 7.46 2.66 -1.03
N VAL A 66 7.90 1.45 -0.65
CA VAL A 66 8.66 0.55 -1.52
C VAL A 66 7.94 -0.78 -1.77
N GLY A 67 8.60 -1.74 -2.43
CA GLY A 67 7.95 -2.94 -2.96
C GLY A 67 7.70 -4.04 -1.93
N TYR A 68 8.72 -4.36 -1.13
CA TYR A 68 8.74 -5.52 -0.24
C TYR A 68 9.34 -5.18 1.13
N PRO A 69 9.02 -5.95 2.19
CA PRO A 69 9.64 -5.83 3.51
C PRO A 69 11.17 -5.81 3.47
N GLN A 70 11.79 -6.59 2.59
CA GLN A 70 13.24 -6.63 2.43
C GLN A 70 13.79 -5.31 1.89
N ASP A 71 13.07 -4.66 0.95
CA ASP A 71 13.45 -3.32 0.48
C ASP A 71 13.31 -2.31 1.65
N VAL A 72 12.32 -2.44 2.53
CA VAL A 72 12.18 -1.60 3.73
C VAL A 72 13.35 -1.81 4.67
N GLU A 73 13.70 -3.07 4.97
CA GLU A 73 14.83 -3.39 5.83
C GLU A 73 16.14 -2.82 5.27
N GLU A 74 16.38 -2.97 3.96
CA GLU A 74 17.55 -2.43 3.27
C GLU A 74 17.63 -0.90 3.40
N ILE A 75 16.57 -0.17 3.02
CA ILE A 75 16.63 1.30 3.03
C ILE A 75 16.70 1.87 4.44
N TYR A 76 16.17 1.19 5.46
CA TYR A 76 16.20 1.70 6.84
C TYR A 76 17.46 1.32 7.59
N LEU A 77 17.88 0.05 7.52
CA LEU A 77 18.81 -0.55 8.46
C LEU A 77 20.22 -0.80 7.89
N ALA A 78 20.45 -0.56 6.59
CA ALA A 78 21.79 -0.61 6.02
C ALA A 78 22.72 0.46 6.62
N GLU A 79 24.04 0.26 6.49
CA GLU A 79 25.06 1.20 7.01
C GLU A 79 24.93 2.62 6.40
N ASP A 80 24.45 2.71 5.16
CA ASP A 80 24.14 3.94 4.43
C ASP A 80 22.62 4.20 4.32
N GLY A 81 21.83 3.50 5.15
CA GLY A 81 20.38 3.60 5.20
C GLY A 81 19.86 4.88 5.88
N ILE A 82 18.53 5.00 5.92
CA ILE A 82 17.82 6.15 6.49
C ILE A 82 18.23 6.39 7.95
N LEU A 83 18.27 5.35 8.79
CA LEU A 83 18.53 5.52 10.22
C LEU A 83 19.97 5.96 10.52
N ALA A 84 20.92 5.62 9.64
CA ALA A 84 22.31 6.03 9.76
C ALA A 84 22.58 7.43 9.18
N SER A 85 21.74 7.88 8.24
CA SER A 85 21.98 9.12 7.48
C SER A 85 21.11 10.30 7.91
N ALA A 86 19.95 10.07 8.54
CA ALA A 86 19.04 11.14 8.95
C ALA A 86 19.54 11.88 10.20
N ASN A 87 19.29 13.19 10.25
CA ASN A 87 19.64 14.03 11.40
C ASN A 87 18.78 13.66 12.64
N PRO A 88 19.32 13.69 13.87
CA PRO A 88 18.53 13.52 15.09
C PRO A 88 17.31 14.45 15.14
N GLY A 89 16.20 13.94 15.65
CA GLY A 89 14.89 14.62 15.67
C GLY A 89 14.06 14.45 14.40
N THR A 90 14.61 13.87 13.33
CA THR A 90 13.85 13.56 12.11
C THR A 90 12.80 12.48 12.39
N ILE A 91 11.59 12.65 11.83
CA ILE A 91 10.52 11.65 11.88
C ILE A 91 10.58 10.81 10.60
N VAL A 92 10.78 9.51 10.74
CA VAL A 92 10.81 8.55 9.62
C VAL A 92 9.47 7.79 9.57
N ILE A 93 8.89 7.69 8.37
CA ILE A 93 7.54 7.16 8.16
C ILE A 93 7.60 6.10 7.06
N ASP A 94 7.38 4.83 7.42
CA ASP A 94 7.23 3.75 6.44
C ASP A 94 5.75 3.60 6.07
N MET A 95 5.40 3.94 4.82
CA MET A 95 4.04 3.77 4.28
C MET A 95 3.92 2.50 3.42
N THR A 96 4.96 1.67 3.39
CA THR A 96 4.96 0.35 2.75
C THR A 96 4.07 -0.61 3.53
N THR A 97 3.45 -1.57 2.84
CA THR A 97 2.87 -2.72 3.57
C THR A 97 3.97 -3.73 3.87
N SER A 98 4.26 -3.90 5.16
CA SER A 98 5.37 -4.68 5.70
C SER A 98 4.96 -5.50 6.94
N SER A 99 5.90 -6.16 7.61
CA SER A 99 5.62 -6.92 8.84
C SER A 99 5.58 -6.01 10.07
N PRO A 100 4.68 -6.27 11.04
CA PRO A 100 4.68 -5.57 12.33
C PRO A 100 6.00 -5.68 13.09
N ALA A 101 6.66 -6.84 13.02
CA ALA A 101 7.96 -7.08 13.65
C ALA A 101 9.06 -6.16 13.10
N LEU A 102 9.10 -5.95 11.78
CA LEU A 102 10.08 -5.03 11.18
C LEU A 102 9.81 -3.58 11.61
N ALA A 103 8.55 -3.16 11.65
CA ALA A 103 8.18 -1.82 12.12
C ALA A 103 8.61 -1.57 13.59
N ILE A 104 8.44 -2.57 14.47
CA ILE A 104 8.91 -2.51 15.85
C ILE A 104 10.42 -2.36 15.90
N ARG A 105 11.16 -3.19 15.15
CA ARG A 105 12.63 -3.14 15.10
C ARG A 105 13.14 -1.79 14.57
N ILE A 106 12.51 -1.23 13.53
CA ILE A 106 12.85 0.10 13.01
C ILE A 106 12.65 1.17 14.09
N ALA A 107 11.53 1.13 14.84
CA ALA A 107 11.28 2.08 15.90
C ALA A 107 12.29 1.99 17.05
N GLU A 108 12.67 0.77 17.45
CA GLU A 108 13.69 0.55 18.48
C GLU A 108 15.06 1.09 18.07
N GLN A 109 15.46 0.90 16.80
CA GLN A 109 16.75 1.41 16.30
C GLN A 109 16.72 2.93 16.06
N ALA A 110 15.61 3.46 15.55
CA ALA A 110 15.41 4.91 15.39
C ALA A 110 15.57 5.63 16.73
N ALA A 111 14.99 5.09 17.81
CA ALA A 111 15.12 5.68 19.14
C ALA A 111 16.59 5.76 19.63
N GLN A 112 17.44 4.80 19.25
CA GLN A 112 18.86 4.79 19.61
C GLN A 112 19.66 5.89 18.90
N THR A 113 19.20 6.35 17.74
CA THR A 113 19.83 7.43 16.96
C THR A 113 19.13 8.78 17.15
N GLY A 114 18.18 8.87 18.08
CA GLY A 114 17.43 10.10 18.37
C GLY A 114 16.39 10.44 17.29
N LEU A 115 15.94 9.46 16.52
CA LEU A 115 14.89 9.57 15.50
C LEU A 115 13.55 9.07 16.06
N HIS A 116 12.45 9.49 15.44
CA HIS A 116 11.12 8.94 15.71
C HIS A 116 10.64 8.13 14.50
N ALA A 117 10.06 6.95 14.71
CA ALA A 117 9.54 6.12 13.63
C ALA A 117 8.04 5.91 13.71
N LEU A 118 7.37 5.98 12.56
CA LEU A 118 5.97 5.63 12.38
C LEU A 118 5.84 4.59 11.26
N ASP A 119 5.09 3.52 11.49
CA ASP A 119 4.57 2.68 10.43
C ASP A 119 3.18 3.19 10.03
N ALA A 120 3.03 3.66 8.80
CA ALA A 120 1.82 4.31 8.29
C ALA A 120 1.35 3.73 6.95
N PRO A 121 1.18 2.41 6.81
CA PRO A 121 0.69 1.80 5.58
C PRO A 121 -0.68 2.35 5.15
N VAL A 122 -0.93 2.27 3.85
CA VAL A 122 -2.11 2.91 3.23
C VAL A 122 -3.05 1.93 2.53
N THR A 123 -4.31 2.32 2.36
CA THR A 123 -5.28 1.65 1.50
C THR A 123 -6.09 2.68 0.69
N GLY A 124 -6.61 2.26 -0.47
CA GLY A 124 -7.27 3.15 -1.46
C GLY A 124 -6.67 3.09 -2.87
N GLY A 125 -5.56 2.36 -3.06
CA GLY A 125 -4.93 2.13 -4.36
C GLY A 125 -4.29 3.38 -4.98
N ASP A 126 -3.87 3.23 -6.23
CA ASP A 126 -3.24 4.27 -7.04
C ASP A 126 -4.16 5.49 -7.26
N LEU A 127 -5.46 5.27 -7.45
CA LEU A 127 -6.46 6.34 -7.51
C LEU A 127 -6.54 7.12 -6.20
N GLY A 128 -6.53 6.41 -5.06
CA GLY A 128 -6.50 7.01 -3.73
C GLY A 128 -5.28 7.92 -3.56
N ALA A 129 -4.10 7.42 -3.95
CA ALA A 129 -2.85 8.15 -3.91
C ALA A 129 -2.85 9.37 -4.84
N LYS A 130 -3.36 9.25 -6.06
CA LYS A 130 -3.48 10.37 -7.01
C LYS A 130 -4.40 11.47 -6.50
N ASN A 131 -5.51 11.10 -5.86
CA ASN A 131 -6.57 12.02 -5.47
C ASN A 131 -6.41 12.59 -4.05
N GLY A 132 -5.40 12.17 -3.28
CA GLY A 132 -5.24 12.60 -1.89
C GLY A 132 -6.35 12.06 -0.99
N THR A 133 -6.74 10.80 -1.22
CA THR A 133 -7.92 10.17 -0.58
C THR A 133 -7.59 8.85 0.09
N LEU A 134 -6.30 8.55 0.30
CA LEU A 134 -5.87 7.36 1.00
C LEU A 134 -6.48 7.30 2.41
N ALA A 135 -6.72 6.08 2.87
CA ALA A 135 -6.80 5.80 4.30
C ALA A 135 -5.39 5.43 4.79
N ILE A 136 -4.96 6.06 5.87
CA ILE A 136 -3.60 5.96 6.42
C ILE A 136 -3.70 5.39 7.83
N LEU A 137 -3.06 4.24 8.04
CA LEU A 137 -3.18 3.42 9.24
C LEU A 137 -1.88 3.52 10.04
N VAL A 138 -1.85 4.33 11.10
CA VAL A 138 -0.58 4.72 11.76
C VAL A 138 -0.33 3.95 13.06
N GLY A 139 0.84 3.35 13.19
CA GLY A 139 1.45 2.90 14.44
C GLY A 139 2.66 3.78 14.80
N GLY A 140 2.95 3.92 16.10
CA GLY A 140 4.13 4.63 16.60
C GLY A 140 3.87 5.46 17.86
N GLU A 141 4.49 6.63 17.98
CA GLU A 141 4.28 7.57 19.09
C GLU A 141 3.20 8.61 18.76
N GLU A 142 2.40 9.02 19.75
CA GLU A 142 1.33 10.00 19.56
C GLU A 142 1.87 11.39 19.20
N ALA A 143 2.91 11.86 19.89
CA ALA A 143 3.51 13.17 19.62
C ALA A 143 4.10 13.27 18.20
N ALA A 144 4.74 12.19 17.73
CA ALA A 144 5.24 12.12 16.35
C ALA A 144 4.10 12.14 15.34
N PHE A 145 3.03 11.35 15.58
CA PHE A 145 1.81 11.34 14.77
C PHE A 145 1.18 12.74 14.66
N ASP A 146 0.99 13.44 15.77
CA ASP A 146 0.40 14.78 15.79
C ASP A 146 1.25 15.79 15.01
N THR A 147 2.58 15.67 15.12
CA THR A 147 3.53 16.54 14.41
C THR A 147 3.44 16.39 12.90
N VAL A 148 3.25 15.17 12.38
CA VAL A 148 3.22 14.89 10.94
C VAL A 148 1.81 14.78 10.35
N LYS A 149 0.77 14.91 11.17
CA LYS A 149 -0.63 14.84 10.73
C LYS A 149 -0.95 15.71 9.50
N PRO A 150 -0.43 16.95 9.35
CA PRO A 150 -0.66 17.73 8.14
C PRO A 150 -0.13 17.09 6.85
N LEU A 151 0.94 16.28 6.94
CA LEU A 151 1.47 15.52 5.78
C LEU A 151 0.52 14.39 5.40
N PHE A 152 -0.04 13.70 6.39
CA PHE A 152 -1.06 12.67 6.15
C PHE A 152 -2.32 13.28 5.54
N GLU A 153 -2.77 14.43 6.02
CA GLU A 153 -3.95 15.14 5.50
C GLU A 153 -3.78 15.62 4.05
N ALA A 154 -2.54 15.89 3.61
CA ALA A 154 -2.26 16.17 2.20
C ALA A 154 -2.46 14.94 1.31
N MET A 155 -2.21 13.73 1.81
CA MET A 155 -2.22 12.49 1.02
C MET A 155 -3.48 11.64 1.22
N GLY A 156 -4.26 11.89 2.27
CA GLY A 156 -5.36 11.02 2.69
C GLY A 156 -6.53 11.76 3.33
N LYS A 157 -7.65 11.04 3.45
CA LYS A 157 -8.90 11.54 4.06
C LYS A 157 -9.31 10.81 5.32
N SER A 158 -8.87 9.57 5.49
CA SER A 158 -9.20 8.76 6.67
C SER A 158 -7.90 8.38 7.37
N ILE A 159 -7.57 9.11 8.43
CA ILE A 159 -6.27 9.02 9.08
C ILE A 159 -6.50 8.68 10.55
N ALA A 160 -5.93 7.58 11.00
CA ALA A 160 -6.08 7.14 12.39
C ALA A 160 -4.81 6.49 12.91
N ARG A 161 -4.59 6.68 14.21
CA ARG A 161 -3.52 6.06 14.98
C ARG A 161 -4.06 4.86 15.74
N PHE A 162 -3.41 3.71 15.60
CA PHE A 162 -3.85 2.41 16.15
C PHE A 162 -3.01 1.94 17.36
N GLY A 163 -2.08 2.76 17.85
CA GLY A 163 -1.25 2.46 19.02
C GLY A 163 0.24 2.49 18.69
N GLY A 164 1.04 1.74 19.44
CA GLY A 164 2.51 1.72 19.31
C GLY A 164 3.04 1.23 17.95
N PRO A 165 4.38 1.17 17.80
CA PRO A 165 5.02 0.62 16.60
C PRO A 165 4.47 -0.75 16.20
N GLY A 166 4.26 -0.95 14.89
CA GLY A 166 3.74 -2.19 14.29
C GLY A 166 2.21 -2.31 14.29
N GLN A 167 1.49 -1.41 14.98
CA GLN A 167 0.02 -1.44 14.98
C GLN A 167 -0.59 -0.93 13.68
N GLY A 168 0.09 -0.03 12.96
CA GLY A 168 -0.32 0.40 11.61
C GLY A 168 -0.23 -0.76 10.62
N GLN A 169 0.89 -1.50 10.63
CA GLN A 169 1.05 -2.72 9.84
C GLN A 169 0.02 -3.79 10.23
N SER A 170 -0.23 -4.01 11.52
CA SER A 170 -1.24 -4.98 11.97
C SER A 170 -2.65 -4.62 11.46
N ALA A 171 -3.02 -3.33 11.56
CA ALA A 171 -4.28 -2.84 11.01
C ALA A 171 -4.35 -3.01 9.48
N LYS A 172 -3.24 -2.76 8.77
CA LYS A 172 -3.15 -2.97 7.32
C LYS A 172 -3.33 -4.44 6.95
N LEU A 173 -2.69 -5.36 7.66
CA LEU A 173 -2.83 -6.80 7.40
C LEU A 173 -4.28 -7.24 7.59
N ALA A 174 -4.95 -6.80 8.66
CA ALA A 174 -6.38 -7.04 8.85
C ALA A 174 -7.23 -6.50 7.68
N ASN A 175 -6.91 -5.31 7.15
CA ASN A 175 -7.55 -4.78 5.94
C ASN A 175 -7.31 -5.69 4.72
N GLN A 176 -6.10 -6.25 4.54
CA GLN A 176 -5.80 -7.14 3.41
C GLN A 176 -6.60 -8.46 3.50
N ILE A 177 -6.88 -8.96 4.70
CA ILE A 177 -7.78 -10.12 4.91
C ILE A 177 -9.19 -9.80 4.40
N ALA A 178 -9.74 -8.63 4.75
CA ALA A 178 -11.06 -8.22 4.31
C ALA A 178 -11.12 -8.03 2.77
N ILE A 179 -10.08 -7.44 2.17
CA ILE A 179 -9.97 -7.31 0.72
C ILE A 179 -9.93 -8.69 0.05
N ALA A 180 -9.18 -9.65 0.59
CA ALA A 180 -9.09 -11.01 0.03
C ALA A 180 -10.47 -11.68 -0.04
N GLY A 181 -11.25 -11.62 1.05
CA GLY A 181 -12.62 -12.13 1.08
C GLY A 181 -13.53 -11.42 0.07
N SER A 182 -13.45 -10.09 -0.03
CA SER A 182 -14.25 -9.36 -1.02
C SER A 182 -13.85 -9.68 -2.46
N MET A 183 -12.56 -9.89 -2.75
CA MET A 183 -12.10 -10.16 -4.11
C MET A 183 -12.60 -11.49 -4.64
N ILE A 184 -12.47 -12.57 -3.87
CA ILE A 184 -12.97 -13.88 -4.31
C ILE A 184 -14.50 -13.85 -4.48
N GLY A 185 -15.23 -13.28 -3.51
CA GLY A 185 -16.70 -13.20 -3.59
C GLY A 185 -17.19 -12.38 -4.78
N THR A 186 -16.55 -11.25 -5.09
CA THR A 186 -16.92 -10.44 -6.26
C THR A 186 -16.55 -11.10 -7.59
N ALA A 187 -15.43 -11.83 -7.66
CA ALA A 187 -15.02 -12.56 -8.86
C ALA A 187 -15.95 -13.76 -9.15
N GLU A 188 -16.28 -14.56 -8.13
CA GLU A 188 -17.23 -15.67 -8.25
C GLU A 188 -18.63 -15.18 -8.61
N MET A 189 -19.08 -14.10 -7.96
CA MET A 189 -20.37 -13.46 -8.27
C MET A 189 -20.44 -13.04 -9.74
N LEU A 190 -19.41 -12.37 -10.27
CA LEU A 190 -19.42 -11.91 -11.66
C LEU A 190 -19.53 -13.08 -12.63
N LEU A 191 -18.79 -14.16 -12.38
CA LEU A 191 -18.85 -15.37 -13.19
C LEU A 191 -20.25 -16.01 -13.14
N PHE A 192 -20.84 -16.10 -11.95
CA PHE A 192 -22.18 -16.65 -11.75
C PHE A 192 -23.25 -15.86 -12.49
N VAL A 193 -23.26 -14.53 -12.35
CA VAL A 193 -24.21 -13.61 -13.00
C VAL A 193 -24.08 -13.71 -14.52
N THR A 194 -22.84 -13.72 -15.03
CA THR A 194 -22.56 -13.85 -16.47
C THR A 194 -23.06 -15.18 -17.03
N LYS A 195 -22.79 -16.30 -16.35
CA LYS A 195 -23.26 -17.63 -16.77
C LYS A 195 -24.78 -17.80 -16.63
N SER A 196 -25.41 -17.03 -15.75
CA SER A 196 -26.87 -17.00 -15.58
C SER A 196 -27.58 -16.16 -16.65
N GLY A 197 -26.85 -15.52 -17.57
CA GLY A 197 -27.43 -14.67 -18.61
C GLY A 197 -27.95 -13.32 -18.09
N ILE A 198 -27.52 -12.91 -16.90
CA ILE A 198 -27.87 -11.62 -16.30
C ILE A 198 -26.85 -10.58 -16.76
N ASP A 199 -27.30 -9.38 -17.12
CA ASP A 199 -26.39 -8.27 -17.45
C ASP A 199 -25.55 -7.89 -16.21
N PRO A 200 -24.22 -8.11 -16.25
CA PRO A 200 -23.36 -7.83 -15.10
C PRO A 200 -23.32 -6.33 -14.76
N THR A 201 -23.48 -5.43 -15.74
CA THR A 201 -23.45 -3.99 -15.50
C THR A 201 -24.67 -3.56 -14.70
N GLN A 202 -25.86 -3.98 -15.13
CA GLN A 202 -27.11 -3.71 -14.42
C GLN A 202 -27.10 -4.34 -13.01
N PHE A 203 -26.59 -5.57 -12.89
CA PHE A 203 -26.52 -6.27 -11.60
C PHE A 203 -25.66 -5.49 -10.60
N VAL A 204 -24.42 -5.14 -10.97
CA VAL A 204 -23.49 -4.38 -10.12
C VAL A 204 -24.09 -3.02 -9.71
N ALA A 205 -24.70 -2.30 -10.66
CA ALA A 205 -25.35 -1.02 -10.37
C ALA A 205 -26.48 -1.14 -9.34
N THR A 206 -27.18 -2.28 -9.31
CA THR A 206 -28.29 -2.54 -8.40
C THR A 206 -27.81 -2.89 -7.00
N ILE A 207 -26.80 -3.75 -6.87
CA ILE A 207 -26.42 -4.32 -5.56
C ILE A 207 -25.37 -3.51 -4.81
N LYS A 208 -24.65 -2.59 -5.48
CA LYS A 208 -23.49 -1.90 -4.88
C LYS A 208 -23.78 -1.11 -3.60
N SER A 209 -25.01 -0.61 -3.44
CA SER A 209 -25.43 0.12 -2.24
C SER A 209 -26.01 -0.78 -1.13
N GLY A 210 -26.23 -2.06 -1.41
CA GLY A 210 -26.76 -3.04 -0.47
C GLY A 210 -25.67 -3.74 0.34
N SER A 211 -26.05 -4.81 1.05
CA SER A 211 -25.14 -5.55 1.95
C SER A 211 -23.97 -6.26 1.24
N ALA A 212 -24.05 -6.43 -0.07
CA ALA A 212 -22.95 -6.95 -0.90
C ALA A 212 -21.98 -5.85 -1.38
N GLY A 213 -22.28 -4.58 -1.07
CA GLY A 213 -21.49 -3.42 -1.44
C GLY A 213 -20.05 -3.50 -0.92
N SER A 214 -19.09 -3.27 -1.80
CA SER A 214 -17.68 -3.15 -1.45
C SER A 214 -16.93 -2.29 -2.45
N TRP A 215 -15.76 -1.78 -2.04
CA TRP A 215 -14.92 -1.00 -2.95
C TRP A 215 -14.52 -1.82 -4.18
N SER A 216 -14.21 -3.11 -4.03
CA SER A 216 -13.87 -4.01 -5.14
C SER A 216 -15.03 -4.18 -6.11
N LEU A 217 -16.26 -4.34 -5.59
CA LEU A 217 -17.46 -4.41 -6.42
C LEU A 217 -17.66 -3.13 -7.24
N GLU A 218 -17.52 -1.97 -6.61
CA GLU A 218 -17.77 -0.69 -7.26
C GLU A 218 -16.69 -0.25 -8.24
N ASN A 219 -15.42 -0.58 -7.96
CA ASN A 219 -14.29 0.00 -8.68
C ASN A 219 -13.53 -1.02 -9.54
N LEU A 220 -13.53 -2.30 -9.18
CA LEU A 220 -12.76 -3.32 -9.89
C LEU A 220 -13.61 -4.15 -10.85
N ILE A 221 -14.84 -4.51 -10.47
CA ILE A 221 -15.72 -5.31 -11.35
C ILE A 221 -16.07 -4.59 -12.67
N PRO A 222 -16.36 -3.28 -12.70
CA PRO A 222 -16.53 -2.58 -13.97
C PRO A 222 -15.31 -2.68 -14.90
N ARG A 223 -14.09 -2.77 -14.33
CA ARG A 223 -12.87 -2.97 -15.11
C ARG A 223 -12.80 -4.38 -15.69
N VAL A 224 -13.24 -5.40 -14.95
CA VAL A 224 -13.33 -6.78 -15.47
C VAL A 224 -14.33 -6.87 -16.63
N ILE A 225 -15.50 -6.21 -16.51
CA ILE A 225 -16.50 -6.13 -17.58
C ILE A 225 -15.89 -5.48 -18.84
N ALA A 226 -15.05 -4.47 -18.66
CA ALA A 226 -14.31 -3.79 -19.73
C ALA A 226 -13.00 -4.51 -20.15
N GLU A 227 -12.78 -5.75 -19.71
CA GLU A 227 -11.57 -6.56 -19.97
C GLU A 227 -10.23 -5.86 -19.60
N ASN A 228 -10.27 -4.96 -18.62
CA ASN A 228 -9.12 -4.20 -18.14
C ASN A 228 -8.52 -4.82 -16.87
N TYR A 229 -7.40 -5.51 -17.06
CA TYR A 229 -6.62 -6.15 -16.00
C TYR A 229 -5.35 -5.38 -15.63
N SER A 230 -5.22 -4.12 -16.07
CA SER A 230 -4.07 -3.29 -15.68
C SER A 230 -4.02 -3.12 -14.15
N PRO A 231 -2.82 -3.09 -13.55
CA PRO A 231 -2.68 -3.04 -12.10
C PRO A 231 -2.96 -1.64 -11.55
N GLY A 232 -3.94 -1.54 -10.65
CA GLY A 232 -3.95 -0.50 -9.60
C GLY A 232 -3.31 -1.01 -8.31
N PHE A 233 -3.41 -2.32 -8.09
CA PHE A 233 -2.66 -3.09 -7.10
C PHE A 233 -2.29 -4.44 -7.71
N PHE A 234 -1.01 -4.79 -7.67
CA PHE A 234 -0.48 -5.97 -8.36
C PHE A 234 -0.79 -7.26 -7.62
N VAL A 235 -1.10 -8.33 -8.37
CA VAL A 235 -1.28 -9.70 -7.83
C VAL A 235 -0.08 -10.12 -6.97
N LYS A 236 1.16 -9.96 -7.44
CA LYS A 236 2.36 -10.34 -6.68
C LYS A 236 2.47 -9.65 -5.32
N HIS A 237 2.07 -8.37 -5.23
CA HIS A 237 2.11 -7.63 -3.98
C HIS A 237 0.96 -8.05 -3.07
N PHE A 238 -0.19 -8.41 -3.63
CA PHE A 238 -1.29 -8.95 -2.85
C PHE A 238 -0.97 -10.31 -2.24
N ILE A 239 -0.31 -11.21 -3.00
CA ILE A 239 0.20 -12.49 -2.47
C ILE A 239 1.15 -12.25 -1.30
N LYS A 240 2.10 -11.31 -1.46
CA LYS A 240 3.03 -10.92 -0.40
C LYS A 240 2.28 -10.44 0.85
N ASP A 241 1.28 -9.57 0.70
CA ASP A 241 0.47 -9.09 1.83
C ASP A 241 -0.32 -10.22 2.52
N MET A 242 -0.89 -11.16 1.76
CA MET A 242 -1.61 -12.30 2.33
C MET A 242 -0.66 -13.25 3.10
N ARG A 243 0.58 -13.43 2.62
CA ARG A 243 1.60 -14.19 3.35
C ARG A 243 1.94 -13.54 4.70
N LEU A 244 2.20 -12.23 4.70
CA LEU A 244 2.44 -11.48 5.94
C LEU A 244 1.27 -11.58 6.91
N ALA A 245 0.03 -11.51 6.42
CA ALA A 245 -1.16 -11.65 7.24
C ALA A 245 -1.35 -13.07 7.80
N LEU A 246 -1.03 -14.12 7.02
CA LEU A 246 -1.04 -15.50 7.49
C LEU A 246 0.03 -15.75 8.56
N GLU A 247 1.26 -15.29 8.32
CA GLU A 247 2.37 -15.38 9.30
C GLU A 247 1.97 -14.69 10.60
N ARG A 248 1.43 -13.47 10.54
CA ARG A 248 0.98 -12.74 11.72
C ARG A 248 -0.18 -13.42 12.43
N ALA A 249 -1.11 -14.02 11.69
CA ALA A 249 -2.23 -14.76 12.27
C ALA A 249 -1.73 -16.00 13.03
N ASP A 250 -0.75 -16.72 12.47
CA ASP A 250 -0.12 -17.88 13.11
C ASP A 250 0.57 -17.52 14.43
N GLU A 251 1.37 -16.44 14.44
CA GLU A 251 1.99 -15.89 15.66
C GLU A 251 0.97 -15.57 16.78
N MET A 252 -0.25 -15.19 16.39
CA MET A 252 -1.35 -14.85 17.30
C MET A 252 -2.23 -16.05 17.64
N GLY A 253 -2.02 -17.22 17.04
CA GLY A 253 -2.88 -18.40 17.18
C GLY A 253 -4.28 -18.23 16.55
N ILE A 254 -4.41 -17.39 15.52
CA ILE A 254 -5.67 -17.13 14.81
C ILE A 254 -5.74 -17.96 13.52
N SER A 255 -6.81 -18.74 13.37
CA SER A 255 -7.08 -19.45 12.12
C SER A 255 -7.73 -18.54 11.08
N THR A 256 -7.13 -18.46 9.88
CA THR A 256 -7.63 -17.63 8.75
C THR A 256 -7.81 -18.46 7.46
N PRO A 257 -8.67 -19.50 7.46
CA PRO A 257 -8.77 -20.46 6.34
C PRO A 257 -9.22 -19.81 5.02
N GLY A 258 -10.09 -18.80 5.08
CA GLY A 258 -10.51 -18.06 3.88
C GLY A 258 -9.35 -17.30 3.23
N LEU A 259 -8.45 -16.73 4.03
CA LEU A 259 -7.25 -16.05 3.53
C LEU A 259 -6.29 -17.03 2.85
N ALA A 260 -6.08 -18.20 3.45
CA ALA A 260 -5.22 -19.25 2.90
C ALA A 260 -5.71 -19.71 1.51
N LEU A 261 -7.01 -20.00 1.38
CA LEU A 261 -7.63 -20.36 0.11
C LEU A 261 -7.40 -19.28 -0.96
N VAL A 262 -7.68 -18.02 -0.63
CA VAL A 262 -7.54 -16.91 -1.59
C VAL A 262 -6.07 -16.72 -1.98
N LYS A 263 -5.13 -16.86 -1.05
CA LYS A 263 -3.70 -16.85 -1.36
C LYS A 263 -3.35 -17.91 -2.39
N ASP A 264 -3.76 -19.16 -2.19
CA ASP A 264 -3.45 -20.26 -3.10
C ASP A 264 -4.01 -20.00 -4.52
N LEU A 265 -5.23 -19.48 -4.62
CA LEU A 265 -5.82 -19.09 -5.91
C LEU A 265 -5.03 -17.97 -6.59
N TYR A 266 -4.55 -16.97 -5.85
CA TYR A 266 -3.72 -15.91 -6.42
C TYR A 266 -2.32 -16.41 -6.80
N GLU A 267 -1.74 -17.37 -6.07
CA GLU A 267 -0.48 -18.01 -6.45
C GLU A 267 -0.63 -18.81 -7.74
N GLU A 268 -1.74 -19.51 -7.93
CA GLU A 268 -2.08 -20.19 -9.18
C GLU A 268 -2.24 -19.19 -10.34
N LEU A 269 -2.98 -18.10 -10.11
CA LEU A 269 -3.13 -17.01 -11.09
C LEU A 269 -1.77 -16.38 -11.46
N ALA A 270 -0.88 -16.19 -10.48
CA ALA A 270 0.45 -15.67 -10.73
C ALA A 270 1.28 -16.63 -11.59
N ALA A 271 1.18 -17.94 -11.31
CA ALA A 271 1.85 -18.99 -12.08
C ALA A 271 1.32 -19.10 -13.52
N SER A 272 0.08 -18.69 -13.79
CA SER A 272 -0.48 -18.60 -15.15
C SER A 272 -0.08 -17.31 -15.91
N GLY A 273 0.86 -16.51 -15.39
CA GLY A 273 1.41 -15.34 -16.06
C GLY A 273 0.78 -14.01 -15.65
N HIS A 274 -0.09 -13.99 -14.64
CA HIS A 274 -0.81 -12.79 -14.21
C HIS A 274 -0.24 -12.12 -12.94
N ALA A 275 1.02 -12.41 -12.57
CA ALA A 275 1.68 -11.80 -11.41
C ALA A 275 1.73 -10.25 -11.47
N GLU A 276 1.86 -9.70 -12.68
CA GLU A 276 1.89 -8.25 -12.95
C GLU A 276 0.50 -7.65 -13.25
N SER A 277 -0.56 -8.46 -13.24
CA SER A 277 -1.92 -7.98 -13.46
C SER A 277 -2.49 -7.34 -12.18
N GLY A 278 -3.60 -6.61 -12.33
CA GLY A 278 -4.40 -6.13 -11.21
C GLY A 278 -5.09 -7.28 -10.48
N THR A 279 -5.37 -7.11 -9.18
CA THR A 279 -6.01 -8.15 -8.35
C THR A 279 -7.35 -8.65 -8.89
N GLN A 280 -8.05 -7.84 -9.69
CA GLN A 280 -9.29 -8.23 -10.37
C GLN A 280 -9.12 -9.34 -11.43
N ALA A 281 -7.88 -9.66 -11.81
CA ALA A 281 -7.55 -10.75 -12.73
C ALA A 281 -7.88 -12.15 -12.16
N LEU A 282 -8.22 -12.28 -10.87
CA LEU A 282 -8.71 -13.53 -10.30
C LEU A 282 -9.91 -14.12 -11.08
N TYR A 283 -10.75 -13.26 -11.66
CA TYR A 283 -11.83 -13.67 -12.54
C TYR A 283 -11.36 -14.55 -13.71
N LEU A 284 -10.17 -14.29 -14.28
CA LEU A 284 -9.62 -15.06 -15.39
C LEU A 284 -9.36 -16.52 -15.00
N LEU A 285 -8.77 -16.74 -13.82
CA LEU A 285 -8.52 -18.07 -13.30
C LEU A 285 -9.84 -18.84 -13.07
N LEU A 286 -10.85 -18.18 -12.48
CA LEU A 286 -12.16 -18.80 -12.25
C LEU A 286 -12.87 -19.14 -13.57
N LYS A 287 -12.76 -18.27 -14.57
CA LYS A 287 -13.30 -18.49 -15.91
C LYS A 287 -12.62 -19.69 -16.59
N GLU A 288 -11.30 -19.81 -16.48
CA GLU A 288 -10.53 -20.95 -17.01
C GLU A 288 -10.95 -22.28 -16.36
N LYS A 289 -11.13 -22.29 -15.04
CA LYS A 289 -11.59 -23.47 -14.28
C LYS A 289 -13.05 -23.85 -14.55
N THR A 290 -13.82 -23.03 -15.25
CA THR A 290 -15.26 -23.23 -15.48
C THR A 290 -15.53 -23.54 -16.95
N PRO A 291 -15.79 -24.82 -17.31
CA PRO A 291 -16.06 -25.21 -18.68
C PRO A 291 -17.25 -24.45 -19.29
N SER A 292 -17.16 -24.16 -20.59
CA SER A 292 -18.33 -23.82 -21.38
C SER A 292 -19.20 -25.08 -21.52
N ARG A 293 -20.44 -25.01 -21.01
CA ARG A 293 -21.47 -26.00 -21.34
C ARG A 293 -22.10 -25.64 -22.67
#